data_AF-A0A7S1HI30-F1
#
_entry.id   AF-A0A7S1HI30-F1
#
_cell.length_a   1.000
_cell.length_b   1.000
_cell.length_c   1.000
_cell.angle_alpha   90.00
_cell.angle_beta   90.00
_cell.angle_gamma   90.00
#
_symmetry.space_group_name_H-M   'P 1'
#
loop_
_entity.id
_entity.type
_entity.pdbx_description
1 polymer ?
#
loop_
_entity_poly.entity_id
_entity_poly.type
_entity_poly.pdbx_seq_one_letter_code
_entity_poly.pdbx_strand_id
1 'polypeptide(L)'
;MTDRAALERRLNELLEPGRFKDYGPNGLQVEGRSEVRHLVCGVTASLALIDAAIAAQADAILVHHGLFWRGQDGRVTGWMRQRLARLLAHEVNLFAYHLPLDAHAELGNNAQLGRHLGWTADRRFGDQDLGFTAA
;
A
#
# COMPACT_ATOMS: atom_id res chain seq x y z
N MET A 1 3.59 13.38 13.77
CA MET A 1 5.01 13.14 13.46
C MET A 1 5.42 11.83 14.11
N THR A 2 5.90 10.89 13.31
CA THR A 2 6.36 9.56 13.76
C THR A 2 7.61 9.17 12.99
N ASP A 3 8.37 8.22 13.52
CA ASP A 3 9.44 7.56 12.77
C ASP A 3 8.88 6.57 11.74
N ARG A 4 9.57 6.42 10.61
CA ARG A 4 9.25 5.53 9.47
C ARG A 4 9.11 4.08 9.93
N ALA A 5 10.05 3.58 10.74
CA ALA A 5 10.00 2.21 11.22
C ALA A 5 8.86 2.03 12.23
N ALA A 6 8.52 3.06 13.01
CA ALA A 6 7.33 3.02 13.87
C ALA A 6 6.02 2.97 13.06
N LEU A 7 5.93 3.75 11.98
CA LEU A 7 4.81 3.69 11.05
C LEU A 7 4.69 2.31 10.41
N GLU A 8 5.79 1.76 9.89
CA GLU A 8 5.83 0.43 9.29
C GLU A 8 5.37 -0.66 10.25
N ARG A 9 5.89 -0.66 11.48
CA ARG A 9 5.47 -1.61 12.52
C ARG A 9 3.97 -1.51 12.77
N ARG A 10 3.44 -0.29 12.90
CA ARG A 10 2.01 -0.09 13.15
C ARG A 10 1.14 -0.58 11.99
N LEU A 11 1.56 -0.33 10.75
CA LEU A 11 0.87 -0.83 9.56
C LEU A 11 0.93 -2.36 9.47
N ASN A 12 2.06 -2.98 9.82
CA ASN A 12 2.20 -4.43 9.85
C ASN A 12 1.38 -5.10 10.96
N GLU A 13 1.29 -4.48 12.14
CA GLU A 13 0.39 -4.94 13.21
C GLU A 13 -1.09 -4.85 12.80
N LEU A 14 -1.45 -3.79 12.08
CA LEU A 14 -2.82 -3.56 11.64
C LEU A 14 -3.23 -4.50 10.50
N LEU A 15 -2.36 -4.70 9.52
CA LEU A 15 -2.69 -5.39 8.27
C LEU A 15 -2.20 -6.83 8.24
N GLU A 16 -1.31 -7.23 9.16
CA GLU A 16 -0.79 -8.59 9.29
C GLU A 16 -0.30 -9.22 7.97
N PRO A 17 0.59 -8.56 7.21
CA PRO A 17 0.95 -9.00 5.86
C PRO A 17 1.56 -10.41 5.80
N GLY A 18 2.15 -10.88 6.91
CA GLY A 18 2.71 -12.24 7.01
C GLY A 18 1.67 -13.36 6.89
N ARG A 19 0.36 -13.05 6.97
CA ARG A 19 -0.72 -14.02 6.74
C ARG A 19 -0.93 -14.36 5.26
N PHE A 20 -0.36 -13.57 4.34
CA PHE A 20 -0.68 -13.62 2.93
C PHE A 20 0.53 -14.03 2.07
N LYS A 21 0.28 -14.96 1.14
CA LYS A 21 1.12 -15.24 -0.02
C LYS A 21 0.72 -14.26 -1.12
N ASP A 22 1.46 -13.17 -1.21
CA ASP A 22 1.15 -12.07 -2.13
C ASP A 22 1.99 -12.12 -3.42
N TYR A 23 1.61 -11.29 -4.38
CA TYR A 23 2.28 -11.08 -5.64
C TYR A 23 3.37 -10.03 -5.56
N GLY A 24 3.58 -9.37 -4.43
CA GLY A 24 4.62 -8.36 -4.24
C GLY A 24 4.96 -8.18 -2.75
N PRO A 25 6.02 -7.43 -2.43
CA PRO A 25 6.35 -7.13 -1.04
C PRO A 25 5.31 -6.16 -0.47
N ASN A 26 4.68 -6.55 0.64
CA ASN A 26 3.89 -5.67 1.50
C ASN A 26 4.80 -4.95 2.51
N GLY A 27 4.49 -3.70 2.85
CA GLY A 27 5.30 -2.86 3.72
C GLY A 27 6.09 -1.79 2.96
N LEU A 28 7.25 -1.39 3.51
CA LEU A 28 8.12 -0.41 2.85
C LEU A 28 8.72 -0.99 1.56
N GLN A 29 8.53 -0.30 0.45
CA GLN A 29 9.08 -0.67 -0.85
C GLN A 29 10.23 0.25 -1.30
N VAL A 30 10.15 1.54 -0.99
CA VAL A 30 11.22 2.51 -1.27
C VAL A 30 11.46 3.32 -0.01
N GLU A 31 12.68 3.25 0.51
CA GLU A 31 13.09 4.02 1.67
C GLU A 31 13.29 5.49 1.30
N GLY A 32 12.72 6.38 2.12
CA GLY A 32 12.97 7.81 2.12
C GLY A 32 13.44 8.26 3.50
N ARG A 33 13.07 9.47 3.90
CA ARG A 33 13.47 10.05 5.20
C ARG A 33 12.90 9.26 6.39
N SER A 34 13.60 9.30 7.52
CA SER A 34 13.19 8.62 8.75
C SER A 34 11.94 9.23 9.38
N GLU A 35 11.78 10.55 9.34
CA GLU A 35 10.68 11.23 10.00
C GLU A 35 9.48 11.44 9.06
N VAL A 36 8.31 10.96 9.47
CA VAL A 36 7.06 11.09 8.72
C VAL A 36 6.12 12.05 9.45
N ARG A 37 5.84 13.20 8.82
CA ARG A 37 4.87 14.21 9.26
C ARG A 37 3.65 14.25 8.36
N HIS A 38 3.84 14.07 7.06
CA HIS A 38 2.79 14.12 6.05
C HIS A 38 2.73 12.82 5.25
N LEU A 39 1.59 12.14 5.33
CA LEU A 39 1.30 10.91 4.60
C LEU A 39 0.25 11.20 3.52
N VAL A 40 0.55 10.85 2.27
CA VAL A 40 -0.40 10.87 1.16
C VAL A 40 -0.83 9.44 0.82
N CYS A 41 -2.12 9.22 0.60
CA CYS A 41 -2.65 7.91 0.22
C CYS A 41 -3.12 7.90 -1.23
N GLY A 42 -3.06 6.75 -1.89
CA GLY A 42 -3.64 6.56 -3.21
C GLY A 42 -3.79 5.08 -3.57
N VAL A 43 -4.48 4.77 -4.67
CA VAL A 43 -4.68 3.36 -5.06
C VAL A 43 -3.40 2.73 -5.58
N THR A 44 -2.66 3.44 -6.44
CA THR A 44 -1.49 2.90 -7.16
C THR A 44 -0.33 3.87 -7.08
N ALA A 45 0.90 3.36 -6.95
CA ALA A 45 2.17 4.11 -7.09
C ALA A 45 2.41 4.60 -8.55
N SER A 46 1.45 5.34 -9.08
CA SER A 46 1.51 5.96 -10.40
C SER A 46 2.45 7.15 -10.38
N LEU A 47 3.00 7.50 -11.55
CA LEU A 47 3.85 8.69 -11.67
C LEU A 47 3.10 9.95 -11.23
N ALA A 48 1.83 10.09 -11.63
CA ALA A 48 0.99 11.21 -11.26
C ALA A 48 0.75 11.32 -9.75
N LEU A 49 0.52 10.20 -9.04
CA LEU A 49 0.41 10.20 -7.59
C LEU A 49 1.72 10.64 -6.93
N ILE A 50 2.85 10.12 -7.41
CA ILE A 50 4.17 10.47 -6.87
C ILE A 50 4.44 11.96 -7.06
N ASP A 51 4.22 12.49 -8.26
CA ASP A 51 4.42 13.92 -8.55
C ASP A 51 3.48 14.80 -7.69
N ALA A 52 2.22 14.40 -7.50
CA ALA A 52 1.27 15.11 -6.64
C ALA A 52 1.66 15.05 -5.15
N ALA A 53 2.14 13.90 -4.67
CA ALA A 53 2.59 13.75 -3.29
C ALA A 53 3.85 14.60 -3.01
N ILE A 54 4.78 14.68 -3.97
CA ILE A 54 5.95 15.56 -3.89
C ILE A 54 5.51 17.03 -3.84
N ALA A 55 4.59 17.43 -4.70
CA ALA A 55 4.03 18.79 -4.69
C ALA A 55 3.34 19.14 -3.36
N ALA A 56 2.70 18.15 -2.73
CA ALA A 56 2.10 18.25 -1.40
C ALA A 56 3.10 18.12 -0.25
N GLN A 57 4.41 18.01 -0.54
CA GLN A 57 5.47 17.83 0.44
C GLN A 57 5.25 16.61 1.36
N ALA A 58 4.80 15.50 0.79
CA ALA A 58 4.63 14.24 1.52
C ALA A 58 6.00 13.68 1.94
N ASP A 59 6.07 13.14 3.16
CA ASP A 59 7.22 12.37 3.64
C ASP A 59 7.07 10.87 3.33
N ALA A 60 5.81 10.43 3.15
CA ALA A 60 5.47 9.06 2.83
C ALA A 60 4.23 9.01 1.92
N ILE A 61 4.18 7.96 1.10
CA ILE A 61 3.02 7.56 0.32
C ILE A 61 2.59 6.16 0.77
N LEU A 62 1.29 5.95 1.01
CA LEU A 62 0.69 4.65 1.26
C LEU A 62 -0.24 4.26 0.10
N VAL A 63 0.04 3.13 -0.55
CA VAL A 63 -0.76 2.64 -1.68
C VAL A 63 -1.22 1.20 -1.52
N HIS A 64 -2.22 0.83 -2.31
CA HIS A 64 -2.61 -0.57 -2.47
C HIS A 64 -1.71 -1.29 -3.48
N HIS A 65 -1.52 -0.72 -4.67
CA HIS A 65 -0.65 -1.26 -5.71
C HIS A 65 0.73 -0.58 -5.71
N GLY A 66 1.74 -1.30 -5.22
CA GLY A 66 3.14 -0.86 -5.20
C GLY A 66 3.87 -0.96 -6.55
N LEU A 67 5.19 -0.84 -6.50
CA LEU A 67 6.08 -0.91 -7.67
C LEU A 67 6.53 -2.33 -7.99
N PHE A 68 6.70 -3.19 -6.98
CA PHE A 68 7.36 -4.49 -7.15
C PHE A 68 6.38 -5.64 -7.19
N TRP A 69 6.45 -6.45 -8.25
CA TRP A 69 5.59 -7.62 -8.47
C TRP A 69 6.38 -8.88 -8.84
N ARG A 70 5.88 -10.04 -8.45
CA ARG A 70 6.44 -11.36 -8.70
C ARG A 70 6.53 -11.60 -10.20
N GLY A 71 7.70 -11.99 -10.66
CA GLY A 71 7.97 -12.24 -12.08
C GLY A 71 8.25 -10.99 -12.91
N GLN A 72 8.34 -9.80 -12.30
CA GLN A 72 8.81 -8.62 -13.02
C GLN A 72 10.31 -8.70 -13.32
N ASP A 73 10.74 -8.05 -14.41
CA ASP A 73 12.11 -8.01 -14.92
C ASP A 73 13.16 -7.51 -13.90
N GLY A 74 12.77 -6.58 -13.01
CA GLY A 74 13.62 -6.05 -11.95
C GLY A 74 14.62 -4.98 -12.40
N ARG A 75 14.90 -4.81 -13.71
CA ARG A 75 15.77 -3.72 -14.20
C ARG A 75 15.11 -2.35 -14.00
N VAL A 76 15.87 -1.40 -13.47
CA VAL A 76 15.43 -0.01 -13.29
C VAL A 76 15.62 0.78 -14.59
N THR A 77 14.65 0.64 -15.49
CA THR A 77 14.61 1.36 -16.77
C THR A 77 13.22 1.95 -17.02
N GLY A 78 13.07 2.80 -18.04
CA GLY A 78 11.77 3.34 -18.46
C GLY A 78 10.92 3.89 -17.31
N TRP A 79 9.72 3.34 -17.15
CA TRP A 79 8.73 3.77 -16.16
C TRP A 79 9.17 3.57 -14.71
N MET A 80 9.93 2.49 -14.42
CA MET A 80 10.42 2.17 -13.08
C MET A 80 11.50 3.18 -12.67
N ARG A 81 12.45 3.47 -13.58
CA ARG A 81 13.47 4.51 -13.36
C ARG A 81 12.82 5.86 -13.05
N GLN A 82 11.80 6.26 -13.82
CA GLN A 82 11.14 7.54 -13.62
C GLN A 82 10.56 7.69 -12.21
N ARG A 83 9.88 6.65 -11.70
CA ARG A 83 9.25 6.67 -10.37
C ARG A 83 10.26 6.60 -9.24
N LEU A 84 11.20 5.64 -9.30
CA LEU A 84 12.24 5.50 -8.29
C LEU A 84 13.11 6.75 -8.18
N ALA A 85 13.49 7.35 -9.30
CA ALA A 85 14.31 8.56 -9.30
C ALA A 85 13.63 9.72 -8.53
N ARG A 86 12.31 9.87 -8.64
CA ARG A 86 11.56 10.92 -7.94
C ARG A 86 11.42 10.64 -6.45
N LEU A 87 11.02 9.42 -6.10
CA LEU A 87 10.91 9.00 -4.69
C LEU A 87 12.25 9.17 -3.96
N LEU A 88 13.34 8.71 -4.57
CA LEU A 88 14.69 8.81 -4.00
C LEU A 88 15.19 10.26 -3.94
N ALA A 89 15.03 11.05 -5.01
CA ALA A 89 15.51 12.44 -5.03
C ALA A 89 14.80 13.35 -4.01
N HIS A 90 13.57 13.02 -3.63
CA HIS A 90 12.79 13.77 -2.65
C HIS A 90 12.72 13.10 -1.27
N GLU A 91 13.41 11.96 -1.10
CA GLU A 91 13.42 11.16 0.13
C GLU A 91 12.00 10.82 0.63
N VAL A 92 11.11 10.43 -0.29
CA VAL A 92 9.72 10.07 0.00
C VAL A 92 9.62 8.55 0.17
N ASN A 93 9.12 8.12 1.33
CA ASN A 93 8.86 6.71 1.58
C ASN A 93 7.71 6.21 0.72
N LEU A 94 7.82 5.00 0.18
CA LEU A 94 6.68 4.30 -0.45
C LEU A 94 6.34 3.05 0.35
N PHE A 95 5.15 3.02 0.93
CA PHE A 95 4.52 1.85 1.54
C PHE A 95 3.46 1.27 0.62
N ALA A 96 3.39 -0.05 0.50
CA ALA A 96 2.35 -0.74 -0.24
C ALA A 96 1.75 -1.90 0.55
N TYR A 97 0.42 -2.01 0.57
CA TYR A 97 -0.29 -3.15 1.15
C TYR A 97 -1.39 -3.63 0.21
N HIS A 98 -1.21 -4.81 -0.38
CA HIS A 98 -2.05 -5.38 -1.41
C HIS A 98 -3.13 -6.30 -0.79
N LEU A 99 -2.97 -7.63 -0.86
CA LEU A 99 -3.96 -8.59 -0.35
C LEU A 99 -4.34 -8.37 1.14
N PRO A 100 -3.42 -7.99 2.03
CA PRO A 100 -3.77 -7.72 3.42
C PRO A 100 -4.79 -6.56 3.54
N LEU A 101 -4.69 -5.56 2.67
CA LEU A 101 -5.64 -4.46 2.62
C LEU A 101 -6.95 -4.87 1.94
N ASP A 102 -6.98 -5.79 0.98
CA ASP A 102 -8.25 -6.34 0.48
C ASP A 102 -9.01 -7.11 1.56
N ALA A 103 -8.29 -7.89 2.36
CA ALA A 103 -8.84 -8.80 3.34
C ALA A 103 -9.31 -8.14 4.63
N HIS A 104 -8.77 -6.97 5.00
CA HIS A 104 -8.98 -6.40 6.33
C HIS A 104 -10.47 -6.15 6.63
N ALA A 105 -10.98 -6.68 7.75
CA ALA A 105 -12.42 -6.78 8.04
C ALA A 105 -13.12 -5.42 8.18
N GLU A 106 -12.39 -4.39 8.59
CA GLU A 106 -12.92 -3.04 8.75
C GLU A 106 -12.46 -2.07 7.65
N LEU A 107 -11.14 -1.92 7.49
CA LEU A 107 -10.54 -0.96 6.56
C LEU A 107 -10.42 -1.46 5.12
N GLY A 108 -10.67 -2.75 4.86
CA GLY A 108 -10.29 -3.35 3.59
C GLY A 108 -11.23 -3.07 2.44
N ASN A 109 -10.73 -3.20 1.22
CA ASN A 109 -11.47 -2.83 0.00
C ASN A 109 -12.83 -3.53 -0.09
N ASN A 110 -12.87 -4.84 0.19
CA ASN A 110 -14.11 -5.62 0.18
C ASN A 110 -15.08 -5.20 1.28
N ALA A 111 -14.58 -4.94 2.49
CA ALA A 111 -15.41 -4.51 3.62
C ALA A 111 -16.00 -3.10 3.40
N GLN A 112 -15.20 -2.18 2.87
CA GLN A 112 -15.63 -0.82 2.56
C GLN A 112 -16.67 -0.81 1.42
N LEU A 113 -16.48 -1.63 0.39
CA LEU A 113 -17.48 -1.80 -0.67
C LEU A 113 -18.82 -2.30 -0.09
N GLY A 114 -18.79 -3.35 0.73
CA GLY A 114 -20.00 -3.87 1.38
C GLY A 114 -20.73 -2.80 2.18
N ARG A 115 -20.00 -2.01 2.98
CA ARG A 115 -20.56 -0.88 3.75
C ARG A 115 -21.22 0.17 2.85
N HIS A 116 -20.56 0.55 1.75
CA HIS A 116 -21.12 1.51 0.80
C HIS A 116 -22.38 1.01 0.10
N LEU A 117 -22.52 -0.30 -0.08
CA LEU A 117 -23.68 -0.95 -0.67
C LEU A 117 -24.76 -1.35 0.35
N GLY A 118 -24.53 -1.11 1.64
CA GLY A 118 -25.47 -1.48 2.71
C GLY A 118 -25.51 -2.97 3.02
N TRP A 119 -24.46 -3.72 2.67
CA TRP A 119 -24.34 -5.15 2.90
C TRP A 119 -23.74 -5.45 4.26
N THR A 120 -24.26 -6.47 4.94
CA THR A 120 -23.69 -6.99 6.19
C THR A 120 -22.94 -8.28 5.89
N ALA A 121 -21.61 -8.24 6.03
CA ALA A 121 -20.79 -9.41 5.81
C ALA A 121 -21.05 -10.49 6.87
N ASP A 122 -21.21 -11.74 6.44
CA ASP A 122 -21.53 -12.87 7.32
C ASP A 122 -20.44 -13.96 7.33
N ARG A 123 -19.72 -14.18 6.21
CA ARG A 123 -18.64 -15.17 6.10
C ARG A 123 -17.52 -14.74 5.14
N ARG A 124 -16.43 -15.50 5.16
CA ARG A 124 -15.31 -15.39 4.21
C ARG A 124 -15.33 -16.52 3.18
N PHE A 125 -14.78 -16.28 1.99
CA PHE A 125 -14.59 -17.30 0.96
C PHE A 125 -13.40 -17.00 0.05
N GLY A 126 -13.03 -17.98 -0.78
CA GLY A 126 -11.94 -17.86 -1.75
C GLY A 126 -10.57 -18.21 -1.15
N ASP A 127 -9.53 -18.11 -1.99
CA ASP A 127 -8.17 -18.35 -1.52
C ASP A 127 -7.77 -17.28 -0.49
N GLN A 128 -7.08 -17.71 0.57
CA GLN A 128 -6.60 -16.85 1.67
C GLN A 128 -7.70 -16.01 2.36
N ASP A 129 -8.97 -16.46 2.33
CA ASP A 129 -10.13 -15.79 2.97
C ASP A 129 -10.36 -14.33 2.54
N LEU A 130 -10.00 -14.01 1.29
CA LEU A 130 -10.08 -12.65 0.76
C LEU A 130 -11.52 -12.15 0.56
N GLY A 131 -12.40 -13.01 0.07
CA GLY A 131 -13.77 -12.66 -0.28
C GLY A 131 -14.69 -12.61 0.94
N PHE A 132 -15.75 -11.82 0.84
CA PHE A 132 -16.80 -11.73 1.84
C PHE A 132 -18.14 -12.11 1.21
N THR A 133 -18.92 -12.96 1.87
CA THR A 133 -20.35 -13.10 1.55
C THR A 133 -21.13 -12.06 2.34
N ALA A 134 -22.32 -11.72 1.85
CA ALA A 134 -23.26 -10.85 2.54
C ALA A 134 -24.70 -11.38 2.36
N ALA A 135 -25.51 -11.21 3.40
CA ALA A 135 -26.93 -11.53 3.43
C ALA A 135 -27.77 -10.26 3.59
#